data_AF-A0A9X3PSQ5-F1
#
_entry.id   AF-A0A9X3PSQ5-F1
#
_cell.length_a   1.000
_cell.length_b   1.000
_cell.length_c   1.000
_cell.angle_alpha   90.00
_cell.angle_beta   90.00
_cell.angle_gamma   90.00
#
_symmetry.space_group_name_H-M   'P 1'
#
loop_
_entity.id
_entity.type
_entity.pdbx_description
1 polymer ?
#
loop_
_entity_poly.entity_id
_entity_poly.type
_entity_poly.pdbx_seq_one_letter_code
_entity_poly.pdbx_strand_id
1 'polypeptide(L)'
;MQIAKALGEIPTNIASQLRAPTPDATVQGLTTEIVNAYLAIYYYTAIANVGLQGHLPALDSLQPDDRAKSLVDSSYNDFVVIERIISGLNPTLVQASVLHHLYAEASINWKPYVRDSTRAYQARQSGA
;
A
#
# COMPACT_ATOMS: atom_id res chain seq x y z
N MET A 1 46.62 5.42 38.60
CA MET A 1 45.47 4.48 38.61
C MET A 1 44.14 5.26 38.75
N GLN A 2 43.88 6.22 37.84
CA GLN A 2 42.76 7.18 37.98
C GLN A 2 41.56 6.89 37.06
N ILE A 3 41.62 5.84 36.22
CA ILE A 3 40.54 5.53 35.28
C ILE A 3 39.40 4.73 35.95
N ALA A 4 39.69 3.97 37.01
CA ALA A 4 38.69 3.18 37.73
C ALA A 4 37.71 4.03 38.57
N LYS A 5 38.02 5.31 38.83
CA LYS A 5 37.18 6.19 39.65
C LYS A 5 36.14 6.98 38.83
N ALA A 6 36.31 7.05 37.52
CA ALA A 6 35.43 7.81 36.62
C ALA A 6 34.21 7.02 36.12
N LEU A 7 34.15 5.70 36.37
CA LEU A 7 33.03 4.85 35.95
C LEU A 7 31.93 4.70 37.01
N GLY A 8 32.16 5.19 38.24
CA GLY A 8 31.20 5.11 39.35
C GLY A 8 30.18 6.25 39.41
N GLU A 9 30.32 7.26 38.56
CA GLU A 9 29.53 8.51 38.61
C GLU A 9 28.75 8.76 37.32
N ILE A 10 28.25 7.72 36.64
CA ILE A 10 27.18 7.95 35.67
C ILE A 10 25.96 8.36 36.49
N PRO A 11 25.47 9.61 36.38
CA PRO A 11 24.30 10.03 37.11
C PRO A 11 23.14 9.13 36.69
N THR A 12 22.43 8.56 37.65
CA THR A 12 21.23 7.72 37.45
C THR A 12 20.19 8.41 36.53
N ASN A 13 20.28 9.74 36.43
CA ASN A 13 19.48 10.62 35.58
C ASN A 13 19.79 10.48 34.08
N ILE A 14 21.00 10.07 33.70
CA ILE A 14 21.38 9.81 32.30
C ILE A 14 20.97 8.38 31.91
N ALA A 15 21.09 7.43 32.84
CA ALA A 15 20.62 6.06 32.64
C ALA A 15 19.08 5.97 32.49
N SER A 16 18.32 6.84 33.16
CA SER A 16 16.86 6.94 33.00
C SER A 16 16.41 7.64 31.71
N GLN A 17 17.29 8.43 31.08
CA GLN A 17 17.07 9.04 29.76
C GLN A 17 17.45 8.10 28.61
N LEU A 18 18.33 7.13 28.86
CA LEU A 18 18.61 6.00 27.97
C LEU A 18 17.54 4.90 28.10
N ARG A 19 16.25 5.27 28.13
CA ARG A 19 15.20 4.28 27.90
C ARG A 19 15.34 3.80 26.46
N ALA A 20 15.82 2.58 26.30
CA ALA A 20 15.66 1.84 25.05
C ALA A 20 14.19 1.98 24.63
N PRO A 21 13.90 2.25 23.33
CA PRO A 21 12.53 2.30 22.87
C PRO A 21 11.80 1.07 23.37
N THR A 22 10.69 1.27 24.09
CA THR A 22 9.90 0.16 24.57
C THR A 22 9.44 -0.66 23.36
N PRO A 23 9.53 -1.99 23.40
CA PRO A 23 9.16 -2.84 22.26
C PRO A 23 7.79 -2.48 21.67
N ASP A 24 6.84 -2.07 22.53
CA ASP A 24 5.49 -1.62 22.16
C ASP A 24 5.47 -0.37 21.26
N ALA A 25 6.34 0.61 21.52
CA ALA A 25 6.44 1.81 20.70
C ALA A 25 6.98 1.49 19.31
N THR A 26 7.90 0.53 19.21
CA THR A 26 8.44 0.04 17.93
C THR A 26 7.40 -0.76 17.15
N VAL A 27 6.66 -1.65 17.81
CA VAL A 27 5.59 -2.45 17.17
C VAL A 27 4.47 -1.55 16.63
N GLN A 28 4.07 -0.53 17.39
CA GLN A 28 3.02 0.40 16.95
C GLN A 28 3.48 1.30 15.79
N GLY A 29 4.75 1.74 15.82
CA GLY A 29 5.37 2.45 14.70
C GLY A 29 5.37 1.62 13.42
N LEU A 30 5.86 0.38 13.49
CA LEU A 30 5.87 -0.56 12.36
C LEU A 30 4.46 -0.88 11.86
N THR A 31 3.50 -1.06 12.76
CA THR A 31 2.09 -1.30 12.37
C THR A 31 1.55 -0.12 11.56
N THR A 32 1.82 1.10 11.99
CA THR A 32 1.40 2.32 11.29
C THR A 32 2.04 2.42 9.91
N GLU A 33 3.34 2.11 9.81
CA GLU A 33 4.07 2.12 8.54
C GLU A 33 3.53 1.08 7.56
N ILE A 34 3.23 -0.14 8.04
CA ILE A 34 2.62 -1.20 7.23
C ILE A 34 1.24 -0.80 6.73
N VAL A 35 0.39 -0.20 7.59
CA VAL A 35 -0.93 0.30 7.17
C VAL A 35 -0.76 1.34 6.06
N ASN A 36 0.13 2.32 6.25
CA ASN A 36 0.41 3.34 5.24
C ASN A 36 0.87 2.71 3.91
N ALA A 37 1.78 1.74 3.96
CA ALA A 37 2.26 1.04 2.77
C ALA A 37 1.11 0.36 2.02
N TYR A 38 0.20 -0.35 2.72
CA TYR A 38 -0.96 -0.96 2.07
C TYR A 38 -1.90 0.08 1.44
N LEU A 39 -2.18 1.20 2.11
CA LEU A 39 -3.03 2.24 1.52
C LEU A 39 -2.39 2.87 0.27
N ALA A 40 -1.07 3.08 0.28
CA ALA A 40 -0.34 3.57 -0.87
C ALA A 40 -0.39 2.56 -2.04
N ILE A 41 -0.13 1.28 -1.78
CA ILE A 41 -0.17 0.24 -2.82
C ILE A 41 -1.58 0.12 -3.38
N TYR A 42 -2.62 0.16 -2.55
CA TYR A 42 -4.02 0.13 -2.99
C TYR A 42 -4.33 1.28 -3.97
N TYR A 43 -3.88 2.49 -3.64
CA TYR A 43 -4.04 3.66 -4.51
C TYR A 43 -3.29 3.50 -5.85
N TYR A 44 -2.01 3.15 -5.81
CA TYR A 44 -1.18 3.06 -7.02
C TYR A 44 -1.56 1.89 -7.92
N THR A 45 -1.97 0.75 -7.36
CA THR A 45 -2.47 -0.38 -8.17
C THR A 45 -3.78 -0.02 -8.88
N ALA A 46 -4.66 0.74 -8.23
CA ALA A 46 -5.87 1.25 -8.87
C ALA A 46 -5.58 2.17 -10.05
N ILE A 47 -4.73 3.19 -9.85
CA ILE A 47 -4.37 4.16 -10.89
C ILE A 47 -3.61 3.49 -12.02
N ALA A 48 -2.63 2.63 -11.70
CA ALA A 48 -1.88 1.90 -12.70
C ALA A 48 -2.82 1.06 -13.56
N ASN A 49 -3.74 0.31 -12.95
CA ASN A 49 -4.71 -0.50 -13.68
C ASN A 49 -5.58 0.36 -14.61
N VAL A 50 -6.19 1.43 -14.11
CA VAL A 50 -7.06 2.31 -14.90
C VAL A 50 -6.28 2.99 -16.03
N GLY A 51 -5.07 3.45 -15.79
CA GLY A 51 -4.21 4.04 -16.82
C GLY A 51 -3.79 3.03 -17.89
N LEU A 52 -3.38 1.82 -17.48
CA LEU A 52 -2.93 0.76 -18.39
C LEU A 52 -4.06 0.22 -19.27
N GLN A 53 -5.32 0.28 -18.82
CA GLN A 53 -6.47 -0.08 -19.66
C GLN A 53 -6.51 0.73 -20.96
N GLY A 54 -5.97 1.96 -21.01
CA GLY A 54 -5.87 2.75 -22.24
C GLY A 54 -4.88 2.20 -23.27
N HIS A 55 -3.93 1.37 -22.83
CA HIS A 55 -2.89 0.79 -23.67
C HIS A 55 -3.22 -0.63 -24.15
N LEU A 56 -4.36 -1.20 -23.75
CA LEU A 56 -4.78 -2.50 -24.27
C LEU A 56 -5.00 -2.42 -25.79
N PRO A 57 -4.38 -3.30 -26.59
CA PRO A 57 -4.62 -3.36 -28.03
C PRO A 57 -6.08 -3.73 -28.32
N ALA A 58 -6.52 -3.54 -29.55
CA ALA A 58 -7.81 -4.04 -29.98
C ALA A 58 -7.83 -5.58 -29.99
N LEU A 59 -9.01 -6.18 -29.84
CA LEU A 59 -9.15 -7.62 -29.60
C LEU A 59 -8.66 -8.47 -30.79
N ASP A 60 -8.76 -7.92 -32.00
CA ASP A 60 -8.26 -8.45 -33.27
C ASP A 60 -6.73 -8.35 -33.43
N SER A 61 -6.07 -7.48 -32.66
CA SER A 61 -4.62 -7.26 -32.69
C SER A 61 -3.89 -7.81 -31.46
N LEU A 62 -4.63 -8.39 -30.49
CA LEU A 62 -4.09 -8.91 -29.26
C LEU A 62 -3.14 -10.09 -29.51
N GLN A 63 -1.87 -9.92 -29.12
CA GLN A 63 -0.89 -11.00 -29.11
C GLN A 63 -0.96 -11.78 -27.78
N PRO A 64 -0.64 -13.09 -27.78
CA PRO A 64 -0.66 -13.91 -26.56
C PRO A 64 0.25 -13.38 -25.43
N ASP A 65 1.35 -12.72 -25.76
CA ASP A 65 2.36 -12.18 -24.85
C ASP A 65 2.27 -10.65 -24.68
N ASP A 66 1.08 -10.08 -24.96
CA ASP A 66 0.89 -8.64 -24.84
C ASP A 66 1.17 -8.14 -23.41
N ARG A 67 2.14 -7.23 -23.32
CA ARG A 67 2.63 -6.70 -22.06
C ARG A 67 1.60 -5.78 -21.40
N ALA A 68 0.83 -5.02 -22.16
CA ALA A 68 -0.21 -4.15 -21.60
C ALA A 68 -1.31 -4.99 -20.96
N LYS A 69 -1.75 -6.06 -21.63
CA LYS A 69 -2.70 -7.03 -21.06
C LYS A 69 -2.17 -7.64 -19.77
N SER A 70 -0.93 -8.13 -19.79
CA SER A 70 -0.30 -8.76 -18.62
C SER A 70 -0.24 -7.80 -17.43
N LEU A 71 0.09 -6.52 -17.66
CA LEU A 71 0.15 -5.50 -16.62
C LEU A 71 -1.23 -5.08 -16.11
N VAL A 72 -2.26 -5.03 -16.97
CA VAL A 72 -3.65 -4.80 -16.54
C VAL A 72 -4.11 -5.94 -15.62
N ASP A 73 -3.88 -7.19 -16.01
CA ASP A 73 -4.29 -8.35 -15.21
C ASP A 73 -3.50 -8.44 -13.90
N SER A 74 -2.20 -8.17 -13.91
CA SER A 74 -1.40 -8.20 -12.68
C SER A 74 -1.79 -7.08 -11.72
N SER A 75 -1.96 -5.85 -12.20
CA SER A 75 -2.39 -4.71 -11.37
C SER A 75 -3.80 -4.89 -10.82
N TYR A 76 -4.70 -5.55 -11.57
CA TYR A 76 -6.01 -5.95 -11.07
C TYR A 76 -5.90 -6.93 -9.90
N ASN A 77 -5.07 -7.98 -10.06
CA ASN A 77 -4.86 -8.97 -9.01
C ASN A 77 -4.23 -8.36 -7.76
N ASP A 78 -3.21 -7.52 -7.93
CA ASP A 78 -2.56 -6.80 -6.83
C ASP A 78 -3.57 -5.93 -6.09
N PHE A 79 -4.41 -5.17 -6.82
CA PHE A 79 -5.47 -4.36 -6.23
C PHE A 79 -6.43 -5.21 -5.37
N VAL A 80 -6.93 -6.33 -5.91
CA VAL A 80 -7.86 -7.22 -5.18
C VAL A 80 -7.22 -7.84 -3.94
N VAL A 81 -5.95 -8.24 -4.03
CA VAL A 81 -5.20 -8.79 -2.88
C VAL A 81 -5.07 -7.74 -1.78
N ILE A 82 -4.66 -6.53 -2.14
CA ILE A 82 -4.43 -5.45 -1.18
C ILE A 82 -5.75 -4.97 -0.58
N GLU A 83 -6.82 -4.89 -1.38
CA GLU A 83 -8.17 -4.62 -0.89
C GLU A 83 -8.58 -5.60 0.20
N ARG A 84 -8.36 -6.91 -0.04
CA ARG A 84 -8.67 -7.95 0.94
C ARG A 84 -7.83 -7.79 2.20
N ILE A 85 -6.55 -7.48 2.08
CA ILE A 85 -5.68 -7.23 3.24
C ILE A 85 -6.24 -6.05 4.05
N ILE A 86 -6.51 -4.91 3.42
CA ILE A 86 -7.06 -3.71 4.08
C ILE A 86 -8.39 -4.02 4.75
N SER A 87 -9.26 -4.81 4.13
CA SER A 87 -10.55 -5.20 4.71
C SER A 87 -10.43 -6.02 6.00
N GLY A 88 -9.29 -6.67 6.22
CA GLY A 88 -8.97 -7.40 7.45
C GLY A 88 -8.23 -6.57 8.50
N LEU A 89 -7.84 -5.32 8.20
CA LEU A 89 -7.18 -4.44 9.16
C LEU A 89 -8.19 -3.80 10.12
N ASN A 90 -7.70 -3.35 11.29
CA ASN A 90 -8.52 -2.56 12.21
C ASN A 90 -8.94 -1.23 11.55
N PRO A 91 -10.25 -0.94 11.41
CA PRO A 91 -10.74 0.27 10.76
C PRO A 91 -10.23 1.57 11.39
N THR A 92 -10.02 1.59 12.71
CA THR A 92 -9.49 2.76 13.42
C THR A 92 -8.06 3.07 12.98
N LEU A 93 -7.24 2.06 12.69
CA LEU A 93 -5.88 2.27 12.17
C LEU A 93 -5.90 2.79 10.73
N VAL A 94 -6.81 2.28 9.90
CA VAL A 94 -6.99 2.76 8.52
C VAL A 94 -7.47 4.21 8.49
N GLN A 95 -8.36 4.61 9.40
CA GLN A 95 -8.85 5.98 9.53
C GLN A 95 -7.80 6.93 10.10
N ALA A 96 -6.95 6.47 11.03
CA ALA A 96 -5.88 7.27 11.63
C ALA A 96 -4.65 7.42 10.73
N SER A 97 -4.55 6.68 9.63
CA SER A 97 -3.44 6.76 8.68
C SER A 97 -3.36 8.14 8.01
N VAL A 98 -2.14 8.66 7.88
CA VAL A 98 -1.88 9.89 7.11
C VAL A 98 -2.24 9.74 5.62
N LEU A 99 -2.28 8.52 5.11
CA LEU A 99 -2.65 8.21 3.72
C LEU A 99 -4.12 7.81 3.57
N HIS A 100 -4.94 8.02 4.59
CA HIS A 100 -6.39 7.72 4.52
C HIS A 100 -7.07 8.42 3.34
N HIS A 101 -6.66 9.65 3.01
CA HIS A 101 -7.18 10.40 1.87
C HIS A 101 -6.96 9.68 0.53
N LEU A 102 -5.80 9.06 0.31
CA LEU A 102 -5.52 8.27 -0.90
C LEU A 102 -6.39 7.02 -0.95
N TYR A 103 -6.55 6.33 0.19
CA TYR A 103 -7.46 5.19 0.27
C TYR A 103 -8.91 5.57 -0.06
N ALA A 104 -9.40 6.68 0.51
CA ALA A 104 -10.74 7.18 0.24
C ALA A 104 -10.92 7.56 -1.24
N GLU A 105 -9.93 8.27 -1.80
CA GLU A 105 -9.91 8.62 -3.23
C GLU A 105 -9.93 7.37 -4.12
N ALA A 106 -9.07 6.38 -3.85
CA ALA A 106 -9.05 5.10 -4.56
C ALA A 106 -10.40 4.38 -4.47
N SER A 107 -10.96 4.28 -3.27
CA SER A 107 -12.20 3.55 -3.05
C SER A 107 -13.41 4.19 -3.74
N ILE A 108 -13.46 5.52 -3.82
CA ILE A 108 -14.60 6.25 -4.38
C ILE A 108 -14.42 6.48 -5.89
N ASN A 109 -13.26 6.97 -6.30
CA ASN A 109 -13.04 7.49 -7.65
C ASN A 109 -12.39 6.48 -8.59
N TRP A 110 -11.56 5.57 -8.09
CA TRP A 110 -10.76 4.69 -8.95
C TRP A 110 -11.29 3.25 -9.01
N LYS A 111 -11.66 2.68 -7.86
CA LYS A 111 -12.17 1.31 -7.71
C LYS A 111 -13.28 0.94 -8.71
N PRO A 112 -14.29 1.79 -9.00
CA PRO A 112 -15.33 1.45 -9.96
C PRO A 112 -14.82 1.16 -11.38
N TYR A 113 -13.61 1.64 -11.70
CA TYR A 113 -12.99 1.52 -13.02
C TYR A 113 -11.88 0.47 -13.07
N VAL A 114 -11.48 -0.10 -11.94
CA VAL A 114 -10.46 -1.16 -11.87
C VAL A 114 -11.01 -2.44 -12.48
N ARG A 115 -10.33 -2.98 -13.49
CA ARG A 115 -10.79 -4.12 -14.29
C ARG A 115 -9.62 -5.04 -14.65
N ASP A 116 -9.90 -6.33 -14.73
CA ASP A 116 -9.08 -7.24 -15.51
C ASP A 116 -9.25 -6.95 -17.01
N SER A 117 -8.38 -7.51 -17.84
CA SER A 117 -8.42 -7.31 -19.29
C SER A 117 -9.75 -7.76 -19.91
N THR A 118 -10.36 -8.84 -19.40
CA THR A 118 -11.63 -9.37 -19.90
C THR A 118 -12.76 -8.34 -19.74
N ARG A 119 -12.91 -7.79 -18.53
CA ARG A 119 -13.91 -6.76 -18.21
C ARG A 119 -13.60 -5.45 -18.92
N ALA A 120 -12.33 -5.11 -19.12
CA ALA A 120 -11.94 -3.92 -19.88
C ALA A 120 -12.38 -4.03 -21.35
N TYR A 121 -12.19 -5.20 -21.98
CA TYR A 121 -12.68 -5.45 -23.33
C TYR A 121 -14.21 -5.41 -23.44
N GLN A 122 -14.91 -6.04 -22.50
CA GLN A 122 -16.37 -5.98 -22.43
C GLN A 122 -16.88 -4.54 -22.29
N ALA A 123 -16.27 -3.74 -21.43
CA ALA A 123 -16.65 -2.34 -21.24
C ALA A 123 -16.46 -1.50 -22.51
N ARG A 124 -15.40 -1.75 -23.30
CA ARG A 124 -15.18 -1.08 -24.60
C ARG A 124 -16.25 -1.46 -25.63
N GLN A 125 -16.69 -2.72 -25.65
CA GLN A 125 -17.71 -3.19 -26.58
C GLN A 125 -19.11 -2.68 -26.24
N SER A 126 -19.42 -2.49 -24.95
CA SER A 126 -20.72 -1.96 -24.49
C SER A 126 -20.81 -0.44 -24.56
N GLY A 127 -19.69 0.26 -24.75
CA GLY A 127 -19.61 1.72 -24.86
C GLY A 127 -19.42 2.25 -26.29
N ALA A 128 -19.38 1.35 -27.29
CA ALA A 128 -19.41 1.65 -28.72
C ALA A 128 -20.84 1.51 -29.24
#